data_AF-A0A380DJV3-F1
#
_entry.id   AF-A0A380DJV3-F1
#
_cell.length_a   1.000
_cell.length_b   1.000
_cell.length_c   1.000
_cell.angle_alpha   90.00
_cell.angle_beta   90.00
_cell.angle_gamma   90.00
#
_symmetry.space_group_name_H-M   'P 1'
#
loop_
_entity.id
_entity.type
_entity.pdbx_description
1 polymer ?
#
loop_
_entity_poly.entity_id
_entity_poly.type
_entity_poly.pdbx_seq_one_letter_code
_entity_poly.pdbx_strand_id
1 'polypeptide(L)'
;MIAAMLATVKVGASYIPIDIDFPKKRQGAILEDAKVTAVMSYGIEIETTLPVIQLENAKGFVESKENDQYDDLHGDQLENTAMLDNEMYAIYTSGTTGMPKGVAIRQRNLLNLVHAWSTELAIRRQ
;
A
#
# COMPACT_ATOMS: atom_id res chain seq x y z
N MET A 1 -2.67 -4.54 7.01
CA MET A 1 -2.84 -4.42 5.54
C MET A 1 -3.58 -3.15 5.13
N ILE A 2 -4.88 -2.97 5.45
CA ILE A 2 -5.66 -1.81 4.98
C ILE A 2 -5.03 -0.47 5.35
N ALA A 3 -4.59 -0.29 6.60
CA ALA A 3 -3.91 0.94 7.03
C ALA A 3 -2.66 1.26 6.19
N ALA A 4 -1.86 0.25 5.85
CA ALA A 4 -0.67 0.39 5.02
C ALA A 4 -1.03 0.82 3.59
N MET A 5 -2.04 0.18 2.99
CA MET A 5 -2.54 0.56 1.66
C MET A 5 -3.01 2.03 1.64
N LEU A 6 -3.81 2.43 2.63
CA LEU A 6 -4.31 3.80 2.74
C LEU A 6 -3.17 4.80 2.98
N ALA A 7 -2.19 4.47 3.83
CA ALA A 7 -1.04 5.33 4.08
C ALA A 7 -0.21 5.55 2.81
N THR A 8 0.08 4.49 2.05
CA THR A 8 0.80 4.58 0.77
C THR A 8 0.05 5.44 -0.24
N VAL A 9 -1.25 5.20 -0.39
CA VAL A 9 -2.10 5.94 -1.32
C VAL A 9 -2.20 7.42 -0.93
N LYS A 10 -2.32 7.74 0.36
CA LYS A 10 -2.40 9.13 0.87
C LYS A 10 -1.16 9.96 0.55
N VAL A 11 0.02 9.33 0.53
CA VAL A 11 1.28 10.02 0.16
C VAL A 11 1.56 9.96 -1.35
N GLY A 12 0.56 9.56 -2.15
CA GLY A 12 0.65 9.50 -3.60
C GLY A 12 1.50 8.37 -4.15
N ALA A 13 1.90 7.40 -3.33
CA ALA A 13 2.68 6.25 -3.74
C ALA A 13 1.80 5.06 -4.20
N SER A 14 2.43 4.11 -4.90
CA SER A 14 1.83 2.83 -5.30
C SER A 14 2.24 1.72 -4.34
N TYR A 15 1.34 0.76 -4.09
CA TYR A 15 1.67 -0.46 -3.34
C TYR A 15 1.60 -1.70 -4.22
N ILE A 16 2.39 -2.72 -3.86
CA ILE A 16 2.34 -4.04 -4.49
C ILE A 16 2.04 -5.05 -3.39
N PRO A 17 0.85 -5.68 -3.38
CA PRO A 17 0.58 -6.75 -2.44
C PRO A 17 1.41 -7.98 -2.85
N ILE A 18 2.24 -8.46 -1.93
CA ILE A 18 3.05 -9.67 -2.12
C ILE A 18 2.60 -10.70 -1.08
N ASP A 19 2.26 -11.89 -1.55
CA ASP A 19 1.96 -13.02 -0.69
C ASP A 19 3.25 -13.56 -0.08
N ILE A 20 3.25 -13.71 1.25
CA ILE A 20 4.40 -14.19 2.02
C ILE A 20 4.68 -15.67 1.76
N ASP A 21 3.67 -16.41 1.31
CA ASP A 21 3.76 -17.83 0.99
C ASP A 21 4.33 -18.07 -0.42
N PHE A 22 4.52 -17.01 -1.21
CA PHE A 22 5.24 -17.15 -2.48
C PHE A 22 6.68 -17.58 -2.26
N PRO A 23 7.26 -18.40 -3.16
CA PRO A 23 8.68 -18.74 -3.09
C PRO A 23 9.54 -17.46 -3.06
N LYS A 24 10.60 -17.44 -2.24
CA LYS A 24 11.49 -16.27 -2.08
C LYS A 24 12.02 -15.74 -3.42
N LYS A 25 12.32 -16.63 -4.37
CA LYS A 25 12.71 -16.26 -5.75
C LYS A 25 11.65 -15.41 -6.46
N ARG A 26 10.36 -15.74 -6.28
CA ARG A 26 9.24 -14.98 -6.86
C ARG A 26 9.09 -13.63 -6.16
N GLN A 27 9.18 -13.59 -4.83
CA GLN A 27 9.16 -12.33 -4.07
C GLN A 27 10.29 -11.40 -4.54
N GLY A 28 11.52 -11.91 -4.62
CA GLY A 28 12.68 -11.16 -5.10
C GLY A 28 12.52 -10.64 -6.53
N ALA A 29 12.03 -11.48 -7.46
CA ALA A 29 11.78 -11.05 -8.84
C ALA A 29 10.75 -9.91 -8.94
N ILE A 30 9.71 -9.91 -8.09
CA ILE A 30 8.72 -8.83 -8.02
C ILE A 30 9.37 -7.55 -7.48
N LEU A 31 10.13 -7.64 -6.39
CA LEU A 31 10.79 -6.49 -5.78
C LEU A 31 11.81 -5.84 -6.74
N GLU A 32 12.55 -6.66 -7.48
CA GLU A 32 13.53 -6.23 -8.47
C GLU A 32 12.87 -5.55 -9.69
N ASP A 33 11.85 -6.17 -10.28
CA ASP A 33 11.12 -5.62 -11.44
C ASP A 33 10.44 -4.29 -11.10
N ALA A 34 9.79 -4.24 -9.93
CA ALA A 34 9.07 -3.07 -9.46
C ALA A 34 9.96 -1.90 -9.03
N LYS A 35 11.25 -2.15 -8.75
CA LYS A 35 12.18 -1.16 -8.17
C LYS A 35 11.58 -0.45 -6.95
N VAL A 36 10.99 -1.23 -6.05
CA VAL A 36 10.31 -0.67 -4.87
C VAL A 36 11.26 0.12 -3.97
N THR A 37 10.75 1.19 -3.36
CA THR A 37 11.54 2.06 -2.47
C THR A 37 11.68 1.48 -1.06
N ALA A 38 10.68 0.75 -0.58
CA ALA A 38 10.64 0.17 0.76
C ALA A 38 9.67 -1.02 0.80
N VAL A 39 9.82 -1.86 1.81
CA VAL A 39 8.90 -2.96 2.13
C VAL A 39 8.17 -2.62 3.44
N MET A 40 6.85 -2.86 3.47
CA MET A 40 6.08 -2.83 4.72
C MET A 40 5.72 -4.25 5.11
N SER A 41 5.97 -4.63 6.36
CA SER A 41 5.62 -5.94 6.92
C SER A 41 4.89 -5.79 8.25
N TYR A 42 4.20 -6.85 8.66
CA TYR A 42 3.54 -6.91 9.95
C TYR A 42 3.74 -8.29 10.56
N GLY A 43 4.43 -8.35 11.71
CA GLY A 43 4.60 -9.58 12.49
C GLY A 43 5.48 -10.64 11.83
N ILE A 44 6.29 -10.23 10.85
CA ILE A 44 7.25 -11.08 10.15
C ILE A 44 8.51 -10.27 9.84
N GLU A 45 9.65 -10.94 9.84
CA GLU A 45 10.91 -10.35 9.41
C GLU A 45 11.14 -10.64 7.92
N ILE A 46 11.50 -9.61 7.17
CA ILE A 46 11.79 -9.71 5.75
C ILE A 46 13.29 -9.47 5.55
N GLU A 47 14.00 -10.52 5.14
CA GLU A 47 15.39 -10.40 4.69
C GLU A 47 15.44 -9.70 3.32
N THR A 48 15.88 -8.44 3.31
CA THR A 48 16.06 -7.64 2.10
C THR A 48 17.08 -6.54 2.35
N THR A 49 17.70 -6.04 1.28
CA THR A 49 18.57 -4.84 1.34
C THR A 49 17.77 -3.54 1.31
N LEU A 50 16.46 -3.62 1.06
CA LEU A 50 15.56 -2.47 1.04
C LEU A 50 15.20 -2.02 2.46
N PRO A 51 14.88 -0.74 2.68
CA PRO A 51 14.29 -0.29 3.93
C PRO A 51 13.01 -1.09 4.25
N VAL A 52 12.92 -1.61 5.48
CA VAL A 52 11.74 -2.33 5.98
C VAL A 52 11.04 -1.49 7.04
N ILE A 53 9.75 -1.23 6.83
CA ILE A 53 8.86 -0.56 7.77
C ILE A 53 8.05 -1.65 8.48
N GLN A 54 8.42 -1.95 9.72
CA GLN A 54 7.68 -2.88 10.58
C GLN A 54 6.46 -2.19 11.19
N LEU A 55 5.27 -2.59 10.76
CA LEU A 55 4.01 -1.95 11.14
C LEU A 55 3.58 -2.30 12.58
N GLU A 56 4.07 -3.39 13.15
CA GLU A 56 3.86 -3.74 14.56
C GLU A 56 4.48 -2.70 15.52
N ASN A 57 5.57 -2.06 15.11
CA ASN A 57 6.24 -1.01 15.89
C ASN A 57 5.45 0.31 15.86
N ALA A 58 4.50 0.45 14.93
CA ALA A 58 3.59 1.60 14.89
C ALA A 58 2.56 1.58 16.05
N LYS A 59 2.46 0.51 16.84
CA LYS A 59 1.66 0.51 18.08
C LYS A 59 2.13 1.58 19.08
N GLY A 60 3.44 1.85 19.14
CA GLY A 60 3.98 2.93 19.96
C GLY A 60 3.53 4.34 19.56
N PHE A 61 3.07 4.53 18.31
CA PHE A 61 2.44 5.77 17.85
C PHE A 61 0.95 5.86 18.25
N VAL A 62 0.25 4.74 18.43
CA VAL A 62 -1.18 4.74 18.76
C VAL A 62 -1.42 4.73 20.27
N GLU A 63 -0.53 4.12 21.06
CA GLU A 63 -0.61 4.08 22.53
C GLU A 63 -0.16 5.38 23.21
N SER A 64 0.59 6.26 22.52
CA SER A 64 0.88 7.61 23.02
C SER A 64 -0.32 8.56 22.98
N LYS A 65 -1.53 8.06 22.71
CA LYS A 65 -2.79 8.80 22.84
C LYS A 65 -3.13 9.24 24.27
N GLU A 66 -2.46 8.69 25.28
CA GLU A 66 -2.56 9.18 26.66
C GLU A 66 -1.58 10.33 26.98
N ASN A 67 -0.69 10.69 26.05
CA ASN A 67 0.08 11.92 26.14
C ASN A 67 -0.61 13.00 25.30
N ASP A 68 -0.94 14.12 25.93
CA ASP A 68 -1.43 15.38 25.35
C ASP A 68 -0.56 15.94 24.20
N GLN A 69 0.55 15.28 23.83
CA GLN A 69 1.37 15.59 22.66
C GLN A 69 0.76 15.12 21.33
N TYR A 70 -0.27 14.28 21.34
CA TYR A 70 -0.99 13.96 20.10
C TYR A 70 -1.90 15.09 19.63
N ASP A 71 -2.26 16.03 20.51
CA ASP A 71 -3.02 17.23 20.13
C ASP A 71 -2.19 18.21 19.30
N ASP A 72 -0.85 18.18 19.40
CA ASP A 72 0.04 18.96 18.51
C ASP A 72 0.25 18.29 17.13
N LEU A 73 -0.09 17.01 16.97
CA LEU A 73 -0.16 16.36 15.64
C LEU A 73 -1.48 16.64 14.90
N HIS A 74 -2.43 17.33 15.55
CA HIS A 74 -3.56 17.96 14.86
C HIS A 74 -3.16 19.26 14.13
N GLY A 75 -1.90 19.70 14.25
CA GLY A 75 -1.38 20.92 13.64
C GLY A 75 -0.97 20.84 12.16
N ASP A 76 -0.68 19.64 11.64
CA ASP A 76 -0.47 19.41 10.20
C ASP A 76 -1.10 18.07 9.84
N GLN A 77 -2.37 18.09 9.47
CA GLN A 77 -3.00 16.95 8.80
C GLN A 77 -2.14 16.66 7.56
N LEU A 78 -1.31 15.59 7.61
CA LEU A 78 -0.44 15.18 6.49
C LEU A 78 -1.22 15.38 5.18
N GLU A 79 -0.76 16.34 4.37
CA GLU A 79 -1.48 16.71 3.16
C GLU A 79 -1.63 15.47 2.30
N ASN A 80 -2.85 15.23 1.83
CA ASN A 80 -3.09 14.17 0.86
C ASN A 80 -2.45 14.60 -0.46
N THR A 81 -1.29 14.04 -0.79
CA THR A 81 -0.54 14.34 -2.00
C THR A 81 -0.93 13.44 -3.17
N ALA A 82 -1.95 12.61 -3.01
CA ALA A 82 -2.42 11.71 -4.05
C ALA A 82 -3.06 12.45 -5.23
N MET A 83 -2.64 12.12 -6.45
CA MET A 83 -3.26 12.61 -7.69
C MET A 83 -3.97 11.48 -8.43
N LEU A 84 -5.00 11.82 -9.22
CA LEU A 84 -5.80 10.85 -9.99
C LEU A 84 -4.96 10.02 -10.98
N ASP A 85 -3.86 10.56 -11.47
CA ASP A 85 -2.96 9.89 -12.40
C ASP A 85 -1.82 9.12 -11.74
N ASN A 86 -1.68 9.19 -10.41
CA ASN A 86 -0.72 8.37 -9.70
C ASN A 86 -1.10 6.89 -9.86
N GLU A 87 -0.09 6.04 -10.01
CA GLU A 87 -0.26 4.61 -9.83
C GLU A 87 -0.68 4.35 -8.37
N MET A 88 -1.75 3.58 -8.19
CA MET A 88 -2.29 3.24 -6.88
C MET A 88 -1.75 1.90 -6.40
N TYR A 89 -1.77 0.91 -7.29
CA TYR A 89 -1.22 -0.41 -7.03
C TYR A 89 -0.80 -1.10 -8.32
N ALA A 90 0.09 -2.07 -8.18
CA ALA A 90 0.34 -3.07 -9.21
C ALA A 90 0.13 -4.49 -8.68
N ILE A 91 -0.55 -5.33 -9.46
CA ILE A 91 -0.72 -6.77 -9.16
C ILE A 91 0.11 -7.56 -10.15
N TYR A 92 0.94 -8.46 -9.63
CA TYR A 92 1.81 -9.31 -10.44
C TYR A 92 1.11 -10.60 -10.84
N THR A 93 1.10 -10.86 -12.14
CA THR A 93 0.49 -12.07 -12.75
C THR A 93 1.55 -13.05 -13.22
N SER A 94 1.17 -14.31 -13.48
CA SER A 94 2.04 -15.28 -14.15
C SER A 94 2.27 -14.86 -15.60
N GLY A 95 3.51 -14.51 -15.94
CA GLY A 95 3.88 -14.30 -17.34
C GLY A 95 4.02 -15.63 -18.08
N THR A 96 3.64 -15.64 -19.35
CA THR A 96 3.83 -16.78 -20.26
C THR A 96 5.31 -17.15 -20.46
N THR A 97 6.22 -16.22 -20.21
CA THR A 97 7.68 -16.38 -20.25
C THR A 97 8.26 -16.87 -18.92
N GLY A 98 7.42 -17.18 -17.92
CA GLY A 98 7.84 -17.56 -16.57
C GLY A 98 8.19 -16.39 -15.64
N MET A 99 8.43 -15.20 -16.19
CA MET A 99 8.69 -13.98 -15.41
C MET A 99 7.38 -13.30 -15.00
N PRO A 100 7.20 -12.94 -13.71
CA PRO A 100 6.05 -12.17 -13.28
C PRO A 100 5.92 -10.84 -14.04
N LYS A 101 4.69 -10.40 -14.32
CA LYS A 101 4.43 -9.09 -14.95
C LYS A 101 3.50 -8.27 -14.07
N GLY A 102 3.93 -7.06 -13.70
CA GLY A 102 3.14 -6.11 -12.94
C GLY A 102 2.07 -5.44 -13.81
N VAL A 103 0.81 -5.52 -13.39
CA VAL A 103 -0.30 -4.75 -13.98
C VAL A 103 -0.57 -3.55 -13.10
N ALA A 104 -0.13 -2.38 -13.54
CA ALA A 104 -0.29 -1.11 -12.84
C ALA A 104 -1.70 -0.54 -13.04
N ILE A 105 -2.32 -0.11 -11.93
CA ILE A 105 -3.64 0.50 -11.89
C ILE A 105 -3.52 1.88 -11.27
N ARG A 106 -4.05 2.91 -11.94
CA ARG A 106 -4.06 4.28 -11.43
C ARG A 106 -5.27 4.54 -10.53
N GLN A 107 -5.15 5.55 -9.68
CA GLN A 107 -6.24 6.02 -8.80
C GLN A 107 -7.55 6.23 -9.57
N ARG A 108 -7.50 6.93 -10.72
CA ARG A 108 -8.67 7.15 -11.58
C ARG A 108 -9.34 5.86 -12.07
N ASN A 109 -8.58 4.81 -12.33
CA ASN A 109 -9.13 3.53 -12.78
C ASN A 109 -9.97 2.89 -11.67
N LEU A 110 -9.45 2.84 -10.45
CA LEU A 110 -10.18 2.28 -9.32
C LEU A 110 -11.39 3.15 -8.95
N LEU A 111 -11.24 4.48 -8.94
CA LEU A 111 -12.36 5.38 -8.63
C LEU A 111 -13.50 5.22 -9.64
N ASN A 112 -13.19 5.06 -10.94
CA ASN A 112 -14.19 4.78 -11.95
C ASN A 112 -14.91 3.44 -11.69
N LEU A 113 -14.18 2.39 -11.32
CA LEU A 113 -14.75 1.09 -10.96
C LEU A 113 -15.67 1.22 -9.73
N VAL A 114 -15.18 1.83 -8.65
CA VAL A 114 -15.95 2.01 -7.41
C VAL A 114 -17.20 2.86 -7.66
N HIS A 115 -17.09 3.91 -8.49
CA HIS A 115 -18.24 4.73 -8.86
C HIS A 115 -19.30 3.92 -9.60
N ALA A 116 -18.91 3.15 -10.62
CA ALA A 116 -19.83 2.30 -11.37
C ALA A 116 -20.56 1.29 -10.47
N TRP A 117 -19.81 0.60 -9.60
CA TRP A 117 -20.36 -0.42 -8.71
C TRP A 117 -21.19 0.16 -7.56
N SER A 118 -20.82 1.33 -7.04
CA SER A 118 -21.61 2.01 -6.00
C SER A 118 -22.98 2.43 -6.53
N THR A 119 -23.02 2.89 -7.79
CA THR A 119 -24.28 3.21 -8.48
C THR A 119 -25.11 1.95 -8.73
N GLU A 120 -24.51 0.91 -9.31
CA GLU A 120 -25.22 -0.33 -9.68
C GLU A 120 -25.79 -1.05 -8.45
N LEU A 121 -25.01 -1.13 -7.37
CA LEU A 121 -25.40 -1.84 -6.14
C LEU A 121 -26.12 -0.94 -5.12
N ALA A 122 -26.36 0.34 -5.45
CA ALA A 122 -26.97 1.33 -4.56
C ALA A 122 -26.28 1.42 -3.18
N ILE A 123 -24.95 1.29 -3.14
CA ILE A 123 -24.17 1.40 -1.91
C ILE A 123 -24.19 2.87 -1.45
N ARG A 124 -24.80 3.13 -0.29
CA ARG A 124 -24.87 4.47 0.30
C ARG A 124 -23.82 4.64 1.39
N ARG A 125 -23.28 5.86 1.52
CA ARG A 125 -22.57 6.25 2.75
C ARG A 125 -23.58 6.24 3.90
N GLN A 126 -23.28 5.52 4.97
CA GLN A 126 -23.99 5.63 6.24
C GLN A 126 -23.66 6.96 6.91
#